data_AF-A0A6C0C3L6-F1
#
_entry.id   AF-A0A6C0C3L6-F1
#
_cell.length_a   1.000
_cell.length_b   1.000
_cell.length_c   1.000
_cell.angle_alpha   90.00
_cell.angle_beta   90.00
_cell.angle_gamma   90.00
#
_symmetry.space_group_name_H-M   'P 1'
#
loop_
_entity.id
_entity.type
_entity.pdbx_description
1 polymer ?
#
loop_
_entity_poly.entity_id
_entity_poly.type
_entity_poly.pdbx_seq_one_letter_code
_entity_poly.pdbx_strand_id
1 'polypeptide(L)'
;MKINKIIIWGHPLHSHTHSYIHNGFFLGFKEFGYHTYWFHDDISIDPSFDFSNSLFITEHQVDNKIPKRNDCLYFVHFLEKHKYPGVNDSNLIDLKCSFRDMNREKENDPNLLFTPITDKNFEFYSNINNQLTYFILWGTDLLPRQIMDNINNISTIRNNRTNNIFFIGQLTNSWNQLKQLCQHNNIPFVKYGATFNNKDPRALSIEDNQKFIQQSFISPALQDELQIKYQYIPCRIFKNISYGRMGITNNPFVYNLFDKKILFDSNINNLIIKSINFEKNYDSNSNDTVISNMKYVMDNHTYIQRIESLKLFINTKTIFNI
;
A
#
# COMPACT_ATOMS: atom_id res chain seq x y z
N MET A 1 -9.00 -27.51 2.16
CA MET A 1 -7.77 -27.77 1.38
C MET A 1 -6.62 -26.99 2.01
N LYS A 2 -5.44 -27.57 2.20
CA LYS A 2 -4.33 -26.88 2.86
C LYS A 2 -3.46 -26.16 1.84
N ILE A 3 -3.21 -24.87 2.03
CA ILE A 3 -2.29 -24.08 1.21
C ILE A 3 -0.85 -24.41 1.64
N ASN A 4 -0.03 -24.77 0.67
CA ASN A 4 1.38 -25.14 0.87
C ASN A 4 2.35 -24.10 0.30
N LYS A 5 1.92 -23.33 -0.70
CA LYS A 5 2.75 -22.38 -1.44
C LYS A 5 2.03 -21.07 -1.64
N ILE A 6 2.79 -19.99 -1.64
CA ILE A 6 2.29 -18.64 -1.94
C ILE A 6 2.87 -18.22 -3.28
N ILE A 7 2.01 -17.84 -4.19
CA ILE A 7 2.37 -17.44 -5.54
C ILE A 7 1.96 -15.99 -5.75
N ILE A 8 2.95 -15.12 -5.86
CA ILE A 8 2.76 -13.76 -6.35
C ILE A 8 2.84 -13.82 -7.87
N TRP A 9 1.69 -13.72 -8.53
CA TRP A 9 1.64 -13.68 -9.99
C TRP A 9 1.47 -12.23 -10.40
N GLY A 10 2.51 -11.58 -10.90
CA GLY A 10 2.51 -10.12 -10.90
C GLY A 10 3.60 -9.46 -11.70
N HIS A 11 3.38 -8.17 -12.01
CA HIS A 11 4.36 -7.31 -12.69
C HIS A 11 5.75 -7.46 -12.08
N PRO A 12 6.82 -7.51 -12.89
CA PRO A 12 8.19 -7.41 -12.40
C PRO A 12 8.38 -6.21 -11.47
N LEU A 13 9.22 -6.36 -10.46
CA LEU A 13 9.47 -5.27 -9.52
C LEU A 13 9.99 -4.03 -10.27
N HIS A 14 9.43 -2.86 -9.93
CA HIS A 14 9.71 -1.55 -10.54
C HIS A 14 9.14 -1.32 -11.95
N SER A 15 8.43 -2.30 -12.53
CA SER A 15 7.81 -2.11 -13.86
C SER A 15 6.40 -1.52 -13.81
N HIS A 16 5.73 -1.61 -12.65
CA HIS A 16 4.36 -1.10 -12.45
C HIS A 16 4.15 -0.63 -11.01
N THR A 17 3.24 0.32 -10.78
CA THR A 17 2.96 0.80 -9.40
C THR A 17 2.43 -0.32 -8.50
N HIS A 18 1.69 -1.28 -9.06
CA HIS A 18 1.19 -2.44 -8.33
C HIS A 18 2.29 -3.46 -7.98
N SER A 19 3.45 -3.44 -8.65
CA SER A 19 4.56 -4.34 -8.30
C SER A 19 5.05 -4.14 -6.87
N TYR A 20 4.92 -2.91 -6.33
CA TYR A 20 5.29 -2.61 -4.95
C TYR A 20 4.30 -3.21 -3.94
N ILE A 21 3.03 -3.36 -4.32
CA ILE A 21 2.01 -4.04 -3.50
C ILE A 21 2.30 -5.54 -3.45
N HIS A 22 2.57 -6.14 -4.62
CA HIS A 22 3.02 -7.52 -4.76
C HIS A 22 4.28 -7.80 -3.94
N ASN A 23 5.27 -6.88 -3.95
CA ASN A 23 6.48 -7.03 -3.15
C ASN A 23 6.21 -7.01 -1.65
N GLY A 24 5.26 -6.21 -1.19
CA GLY A 24 4.84 -6.21 0.21
C GLY A 24 4.32 -7.58 0.65
N PHE A 25 3.45 -8.21 -0.16
CA PHE A 25 3.00 -9.58 0.10
C PHE A 25 4.16 -10.58 0.01
N PHE A 26 5.01 -10.48 -1.01
CA PHE A 26 6.16 -11.38 -1.20
C PHE A 26 7.07 -11.41 0.03
N LEU A 27 7.50 -10.23 0.51
CA LEU A 27 8.35 -10.12 1.69
C LEU A 27 7.63 -10.55 2.96
N GLY A 28 6.36 -10.16 3.12
CA GLY A 28 5.57 -10.51 4.29
C GLY A 28 5.38 -12.03 4.43
N PHE A 29 5.01 -12.74 3.37
CA PHE A 29 4.84 -14.20 3.43
C PHE A 29 6.16 -14.93 3.66
N LYS A 30 7.27 -14.41 3.12
CA LYS A 30 8.61 -14.92 3.43
C LYS A 30 8.98 -14.75 4.91
N GLU A 31 8.62 -13.62 5.52
CA GLU A 31 8.85 -13.39 6.96
C GLU A 31 8.09 -14.42 7.82
N PHE A 32 6.91 -14.85 7.37
CA PHE A 32 6.16 -15.95 8.00
C PHE A 32 6.70 -17.36 7.69
N GLY A 33 7.76 -17.48 6.90
CA GLY A 33 8.39 -18.76 6.56
C GLY A 33 7.67 -19.56 5.47
N TYR A 34 6.75 -18.96 4.72
CA TYR A 34 6.10 -19.66 3.61
C TYR A 34 7.02 -19.81 2.40
N HIS A 35 6.82 -20.90 1.65
CA HIS A 35 7.40 -21.06 0.32
C HIS A 35 6.73 -20.09 -0.66
N THR A 36 7.35 -18.93 -0.87
CA THR A 36 6.81 -17.84 -1.67
C THR A 36 7.59 -17.63 -2.97
N TYR A 37 6.88 -17.65 -4.08
CA TYR A 37 7.43 -17.53 -5.44
C TYR A 37 6.81 -16.33 -6.15
N TRP A 38 7.55 -15.77 -7.12
CA TRP A 38 7.07 -14.68 -7.96
C TRP A 38 7.13 -15.10 -9.43
N PHE A 39 5.98 -15.06 -10.11
CA PHE A 39 5.84 -15.35 -11.54
C PHE A 39 5.22 -14.17 -12.27
N HIS A 40 5.33 -14.16 -13.60
CA HIS A 40 4.74 -13.18 -14.49
C HIS A 40 4.39 -13.85 -15.82
N ASP A 41 3.44 -13.29 -16.57
CA ASP A 41 3.02 -13.81 -17.87
C ASP A 41 4.19 -13.94 -18.87
N ASP A 42 5.22 -13.11 -18.76
CA ASP A 42 6.37 -13.11 -19.70
C ASP A 42 7.56 -13.96 -19.26
N ILE A 43 7.48 -14.65 -18.11
CA ILE A 43 8.57 -15.50 -17.62
C ILE A 43 8.38 -16.93 -18.13
N SER A 44 9.45 -17.57 -18.60
CA SER A 44 9.44 -19.00 -18.87
C SER A 44 9.30 -19.78 -17.56
N ILE A 45 8.21 -20.51 -17.44
CA ILE A 45 7.92 -21.33 -16.25
C ILE A 45 8.50 -22.72 -16.49
N ASP A 46 9.22 -23.23 -15.50
CA ASP A 46 9.64 -24.63 -15.48
C ASP A 46 8.38 -25.52 -15.58
N PRO A 47 8.21 -26.33 -16.63
CA PRO A 47 7.04 -27.19 -16.79
C PRO A 47 6.85 -28.19 -15.65
N SER A 48 7.89 -28.47 -14.87
CA SER A 48 7.84 -29.36 -13.70
C SER A 48 7.37 -28.67 -12.41
N PHE A 49 7.20 -27.34 -12.41
CA PHE A 49 6.75 -26.61 -11.23
C PHE A 49 5.31 -26.99 -10.88
N ASP A 50 5.13 -27.57 -9.71
CA ASP A 50 3.81 -27.95 -9.21
C ASP A 50 3.10 -26.75 -8.56
N PHE A 51 2.04 -26.28 -9.20
CA PHE A 51 1.17 -25.22 -8.67
C PHE A 51 0.07 -25.72 -7.72
N SER A 52 -0.06 -27.02 -7.47
CA SER A 52 -1.10 -27.55 -6.59
C SER A 52 -1.09 -26.89 -5.20
N ASN A 53 -2.27 -26.75 -4.61
CA ASN A 53 -2.45 -26.29 -3.24
C ASN A 53 -1.81 -24.92 -2.97
N SER A 54 -1.94 -24.00 -3.91
CA SER A 54 -1.33 -22.67 -3.83
C SER A 54 -2.36 -21.57 -3.56
N LEU A 55 -1.92 -20.54 -2.83
CA LEU A 55 -2.57 -19.24 -2.80
C LEU A 55 -1.92 -18.34 -3.86
N PHE A 56 -2.72 -17.86 -4.81
CA PHE A 56 -2.31 -16.86 -5.79
C PHE A 56 -2.78 -15.47 -5.35
N ILE A 57 -1.87 -14.50 -5.45
CA ILE A 57 -2.18 -13.07 -5.32
C ILE A 57 -1.72 -12.41 -6.62
N THR A 58 -2.65 -11.73 -7.30
CA THR A 58 -2.43 -11.16 -8.64
C THR A 58 -3.25 -9.91 -8.86
N GLU A 59 -3.03 -9.27 -10.01
CA GLU A 59 -3.76 -8.12 -10.52
C GLU A 59 -4.24 -8.43 -11.95
N HIS A 60 -5.43 -7.97 -12.33
CA HIS A 60 -6.13 -8.37 -13.56
C HIS A 60 -5.39 -8.09 -14.87
N GLN A 61 -4.36 -7.24 -14.88
CA GLN A 61 -3.57 -6.90 -16.07
C GLN A 61 -2.45 -7.91 -16.34
N VAL A 62 -2.16 -8.81 -15.40
CA VAL A 62 -1.00 -9.72 -15.45
C VAL A 62 -1.36 -11.16 -15.12
N ASP A 63 -2.62 -11.58 -15.27
CA ASP A 63 -3.11 -12.91 -14.91
C ASP A 63 -3.44 -13.83 -16.11
N ASN A 64 -2.96 -13.52 -17.31
CA ASN A 64 -3.37 -14.24 -18.51
C ASN A 64 -2.86 -15.69 -18.50
N LYS A 65 -1.61 -15.91 -18.04
CA LYS A 65 -0.98 -17.24 -18.02
C LYS A 65 -1.00 -17.91 -16.65
N ILE A 66 -1.72 -17.36 -15.67
CA ILE A 66 -1.86 -17.97 -14.33
C ILE A 66 -2.42 -19.41 -14.47
N PRO A 67 -2.00 -20.41 -13.69
CA PRO A 67 -2.62 -21.74 -13.74
C PRO A 67 -4.05 -21.70 -13.19
N LYS A 68 -5.02 -22.34 -13.86
CA LYS A 68 -6.44 -22.37 -13.48
C LYS A 68 -6.75 -23.73 -12.87
N ARG A 69 -6.91 -23.81 -11.54
CA ARG A 69 -7.04 -25.06 -10.79
C ARG A 69 -8.02 -24.96 -9.61
N ASN A 70 -8.77 -26.03 -9.37
CA ASN A 70 -9.74 -26.10 -8.27
C ASN A 70 -9.13 -26.45 -6.90
N ASP A 71 -7.85 -26.81 -6.86
CA ASP A 71 -7.08 -27.01 -5.63
C ASP A 71 -6.30 -25.76 -5.21
N CYS A 72 -6.53 -24.62 -5.87
CA CYS A 72 -5.86 -23.34 -5.61
C CYS A 72 -6.88 -22.26 -5.25
N LEU A 73 -6.42 -21.24 -4.53
CA LEU A 73 -7.20 -20.06 -4.14
C LEU A 73 -6.61 -18.81 -4.80
N TYR A 74 -7.44 -17.92 -5.32
CA TYR A 74 -7.03 -16.76 -6.11
C TYR A 74 -7.57 -15.47 -5.50
N PHE A 75 -6.67 -14.58 -5.10
CA PHE A 75 -6.98 -13.19 -4.79
C PHE A 75 -6.56 -12.33 -5.97
N VAL A 76 -7.55 -11.82 -6.70
CA VAL A 76 -7.34 -11.08 -7.95
C VAL A 76 -7.76 -9.64 -7.75
N HIS A 77 -6.82 -8.71 -7.85
CA HIS A 77 -7.15 -7.30 -7.77
C HIS A 77 -7.91 -6.87 -9.04
N PHE A 78 -9.20 -6.56 -8.85
CA PHE A 78 -10.20 -6.37 -9.90
C PHE A 78 -10.51 -7.65 -10.68
N LEU A 79 -11.10 -8.64 -10.00
CA LEU A 79 -11.40 -9.95 -10.59
C LEU A 79 -12.29 -9.86 -11.85
N GLU A 80 -11.78 -10.41 -12.95
CA GLU A 80 -12.51 -10.64 -14.19
C GLU A 80 -12.83 -12.14 -14.36
N LYS A 81 -13.98 -12.59 -13.84
CA LYS A 81 -14.36 -14.03 -13.78
C LYS A 81 -14.14 -14.82 -15.07
N HIS A 82 -14.43 -14.21 -16.22
CA HIS A 82 -14.32 -14.87 -17.53
C HIS A 82 -12.89 -15.31 -17.87
N LYS A 83 -11.85 -14.76 -17.21
CA LYS A 83 -10.44 -15.19 -17.36
C LYS A 83 -10.08 -16.48 -16.61
N TYR A 84 -11.00 -17.01 -15.79
CA TYR A 84 -10.77 -18.19 -14.94
C TYR A 84 -11.71 -19.35 -15.29
N PRO A 85 -11.76 -19.81 -16.56
CA PRO A 85 -12.66 -20.90 -16.93
C PRO A 85 -12.33 -22.19 -16.17
N GLY A 86 -13.35 -22.87 -15.66
CA GLY A 86 -13.23 -24.14 -14.95
C GLY A 86 -12.74 -24.05 -13.51
N VAL A 87 -12.41 -22.84 -13.01
CA VAL A 87 -12.15 -22.60 -11.59
C VAL A 87 -13.49 -22.37 -10.88
N ASN A 88 -13.70 -23.04 -9.76
CA ASN A 88 -14.89 -22.84 -8.93
C ASN A 88 -14.95 -21.40 -8.40
N ASP A 89 -16.11 -20.76 -8.48
CA ASP A 89 -16.33 -19.39 -7.99
C ASP A 89 -15.92 -19.21 -6.51
N SER A 90 -16.05 -20.25 -5.68
CA SER A 90 -15.61 -20.23 -4.27
C SER A 90 -14.10 -20.07 -4.09
N ASN A 91 -13.31 -20.31 -5.14
CA ASN A 91 -11.86 -20.20 -5.15
C ASN A 91 -11.38 -18.86 -5.74
N LEU A 92 -12.29 -18.05 -6.26
CA LEU A 92 -11.98 -16.73 -6.79
C LEU A 92 -12.41 -15.70 -5.77
N ILE A 93 -11.50 -14.84 -5.34
CA ILE A 93 -11.75 -13.74 -4.40
C ILE A 93 -11.40 -12.43 -5.10
N ASP A 94 -12.37 -11.54 -5.20
CA ASP A 94 -12.14 -10.19 -5.73
C ASP A 94 -11.42 -9.37 -4.65
N LEU A 95 -10.18 -8.96 -4.92
CA LEU A 95 -9.36 -8.19 -4.01
C LEU A 95 -9.51 -6.70 -4.33
N LYS A 96 -9.95 -5.89 -3.36
CA LYS A 96 -10.10 -4.44 -3.55
C LYS A 96 -9.31 -3.66 -2.51
N CYS A 97 -8.76 -2.53 -2.93
CA CYS A 97 -8.28 -1.54 -1.99
C CYS A 97 -9.49 -0.94 -1.27
N SER A 98 -9.49 -0.98 0.06
CA SER A 98 -10.54 -0.40 0.88
C SER A 98 -10.51 1.12 0.78
N PHE A 99 -11.62 1.67 0.30
CA PHE A 99 -12.05 3.03 0.61
C PHE A 99 -12.77 2.97 1.96
N ARG A 100 -12.43 3.84 2.91
CA ARG A 100 -13.00 3.75 4.25
C ARG A 100 -14.51 4.00 4.22
N ASP A 101 -15.20 3.32 5.15
CA ASP A 101 -16.65 3.22 5.26
C ASP A 101 -17.38 2.63 4.02
N MET A 102 -16.62 2.23 2.98
CA MET A 102 -17.11 1.67 1.72
C MET A 102 -18.14 2.56 1.04
N ASN A 103 -17.97 3.87 1.17
CA ASN A 103 -18.92 4.86 0.66
C ASN A 103 -19.08 4.76 -0.86
N ARG A 104 -18.00 4.44 -1.58
CA ARG A 104 -18.03 4.25 -3.04
C ARG A 104 -18.92 3.08 -3.43
N GLU A 105 -18.81 1.97 -2.71
CA GLU A 105 -19.59 0.76 -2.96
C GLU A 105 -21.05 0.95 -2.53
N LYS A 106 -21.30 1.62 -1.40
CA LYS A 106 -22.64 1.96 -0.90
C LYS A 106 -23.40 2.96 -1.77
N GLU A 107 -22.69 3.83 -2.49
CA GLU A 107 -23.32 4.69 -3.51
C GLU A 107 -23.96 3.86 -4.63
N ASN A 108 -23.36 2.71 -4.98
CA ASN A 108 -23.91 1.81 -6.01
C ASN A 108 -25.00 0.88 -5.45
N ASP A 109 -24.80 0.37 -4.23
CA ASP A 109 -25.78 -0.45 -3.53
C ASP A 109 -25.75 -0.17 -2.01
N PRO A 110 -26.71 0.63 -1.50
CA PRO A 110 -26.78 0.99 -0.08
C PRO A 110 -27.00 -0.18 0.87
N ASN A 111 -27.46 -1.34 0.37
CA ASN A 111 -27.76 -2.51 1.19
C ASN A 111 -26.54 -3.44 1.36
N LEU A 112 -25.41 -3.14 0.72
CA LEU A 112 -24.19 -3.93 0.89
C LEU A 112 -23.73 -3.93 2.35
N LEU A 113 -23.61 -5.13 2.90
CA LEU A 113 -23.06 -5.37 4.22
C LEU A 113 -21.56 -5.62 4.11
N PHE A 114 -20.80 -4.89 4.92
CA PHE A 114 -19.35 -5.06 5.03
C PHE A 114 -19.04 -5.58 6.43
N THR A 115 -18.44 -6.76 6.49
CA THR A 115 -18.09 -7.39 7.76
C THR A 115 -16.60 -7.21 8.01
N PRO A 116 -16.19 -6.65 9.16
CA PRO A 116 -14.78 -6.55 9.50
C PRO A 116 -14.16 -7.94 9.69
N ILE A 117 -12.90 -8.08 9.30
CA ILE A 117 -12.14 -9.32 9.50
C ILE A 117 -11.59 -9.41 10.92
N THR A 118 -11.19 -8.26 11.47
CA THR A 118 -10.63 -8.14 12.82
C THR A 118 -11.25 -6.95 13.54
N ASP A 119 -11.14 -6.92 14.86
CA ASP A 119 -11.63 -5.82 15.70
C ASP A 119 -10.94 -4.48 15.41
N LYS A 120 -9.77 -4.51 14.75
CA LYS A 120 -9.06 -3.29 14.28
C LYS A 120 -9.80 -2.60 13.12
N ASN A 121 -10.75 -3.29 12.49
CA ASN A 121 -11.64 -2.73 11.49
C ASN A 121 -10.88 -2.13 10.28
N PHE A 122 -9.79 -2.77 9.83
CA PHE A 122 -8.95 -2.30 8.72
C PHE A 122 -9.21 -3.04 7.40
N GLU A 123 -9.59 -4.30 7.49
CA GLU A 123 -9.98 -5.13 6.36
C GLU A 123 -11.40 -5.63 6.58
N PHE A 124 -12.09 -5.81 5.46
CA PHE A 124 -13.49 -6.18 5.43
C PHE A 124 -13.71 -7.23 4.35
N TYR A 125 -14.83 -7.93 4.43
CA TYR A 125 -15.34 -8.67 3.31
C TYR A 125 -16.82 -8.36 3.09
N SER A 126 -17.26 -8.61 1.86
CA SER A 126 -18.66 -8.54 1.46
C SER A 126 -18.93 -9.58 0.37
N ASN A 127 -20.19 -9.87 0.13
CA ASN A 127 -20.63 -10.63 -1.03
C ASN A 127 -21.33 -9.68 -2.00
N ILE A 128 -20.66 -9.37 -3.11
CA ILE A 128 -21.14 -8.41 -4.11
C ILE A 128 -21.46 -9.20 -5.37
N ASN A 129 -22.71 -9.19 -5.82
CA ASN A 129 -23.15 -9.93 -7.01
C ASN A 129 -22.75 -11.43 -6.99
N ASN A 130 -22.97 -12.09 -5.84
CA ASN A 130 -22.56 -13.49 -5.60
C ASN A 130 -21.05 -13.73 -5.72
N GLN A 131 -20.23 -12.69 -5.58
CA GLN A 131 -18.77 -12.77 -5.54
C GLN A 131 -18.26 -12.35 -4.17
N LEU A 132 -17.54 -13.27 -3.52
CA LEU A 132 -16.84 -12.97 -2.28
C LEU A 132 -15.71 -11.96 -2.57
N THR A 133 -15.78 -10.80 -1.93
CA THR A 133 -14.88 -9.67 -2.14
C THR A 133 -14.15 -9.36 -0.84
N TYR A 134 -12.83 -9.29 -0.89
CA TYR A 134 -11.96 -8.92 0.22
C TYR A 134 -11.41 -7.52 0.04
N PHE A 135 -11.67 -6.65 1.01
CA PHE A 135 -11.23 -5.26 1.01
C PHE A 135 -10.07 -5.06 1.96
N ILE A 136 -8.98 -4.48 1.47
CA ILE A 136 -7.73 -4.34 2.20
C ILE A 136 -7.16 -2.93 2.13
N LEU A 137 -6.50 -2.48 3.20
CA LEU A 137 -5.64 -1.30 3.14
C LEU A 137 -4.22 -1.69 2.74
N TRP A 138 -3.66 -1.02 1.74
CA TRP A 138 -2.24 -1.20 1.41
C TRP A 138 -1.35 -0.72 2.57
N GLY A 139 -0.38 -1.54 2.95
CA GLY A 139 0.59 -1.22 4.01
C GLY A 139 1.79 -0.41 3.52
N THR A 140 2.69 -0.09 4.45
CA THR A 140 4.06 0.29 4.10
C THR A 140 4.81 -0.91 3.54
N ASP A 141 5.81 -0.64 2.70
CA ASP A 141 6.68 -1.63 2.08
C ASP A 141 7.83 -2.10 2.99
N LEU A 142 7.94 -1.55 4.21
CA LEU A 142 8.89 -2.00 5.21
C LEU A 142 8.31 -3.06 6.14
N LEU A 143 9.14 -4.04 6.48
CA LEU A 143 8.90 -4.96 7.58
C LEU A 143 9.08 -4.24 8.92
N PRO A 144 8.44 -4.71 10.01
CA PRO A 144 8.56 -4.09 11.33
C PRO A 144 10.00 -3.84 11.79
N ARG A 145 10.91 -4.80 11.57
CA ARG A 145 12.34 -4.66 11.91
C ARG A 145 13.02 -3.50 11.17
N GLN A 146 12.69 -3.28 9.90
CA GLN A 146 13.26 -2.19 9.11
C GLN A 146 12.75 -0.82 9.57
N ILE A 147 11.50 -0.76 10.06
CA ILE A 147 10.95 0.45 10.67
C ILE A 147 11.67 0.73 12.00
N MET A 148 11.94 -0.31 12.78
CA MET A 148 12.75 -0.19 14.00
C MET A 148 14.17 0.31 13.70
N ASP A 149 14.81 -0.18 12.64
CA ASP A 149 16.11 0.31 12.19
C ASP A 149 16.06 1.81 11.84
N ASN A 150 14.98 2.27 11.20
CA ASN A 150 14.77 3.70 10.95
C ASN A 150 14.54 4.50 12.24
N ILE A 151 13.79 3.96 13.21
CA ILE A 151 13.59 4.59 14.53
C ILE A 151 14.94 4.78 15.23
N ASN A 152 15.77 3.74 15.25
CA ASN A 152 17.10 3.78 15.87
C ASN A 152 18.04 4.79 15.18
N ASN A 153 17.83 5.04 13.89
CA ASN A 153 18.62 5.97 13.07
C ASN A 153 17.93 7.33 12.81
N ILE A 154 16.89 7.68 13.59
CA ILE A 154 16.05 8.85 13.30
C ILE A 154 16.85 10.18 13.29
N SER A 155 17.87 10.30 14.15
CA SER A 155 18.76 11.45 14.20
C SER A 155 19.56 11.61 12.91
N THR A 156 20.10 10.52 12.38
CA THR A 156 20.82 10.47 11.09
C THR A 156 19.88 10.81 9.93
N ILE A 157 18.69 10.22 9.90
CA ILE A 157 17.65 10.51 8.89
C ILE A 157 17.33 12.01 8.87
N ARG A 158 17.17 12.61 10.06
CA ARG A 158 16.92 14.06 10.19
C ARG A 158 18.09 14.90 9.71
N ASN A 159 19.32 14.55 10.09
CA ASN A 159 20.49 15.34 9.73
C ASN A 159 20.80 15.29 8.22
N ASN A 160 20.31 14.26 7.52
CA ASN A 160 20.45 14.10 6.08
C ASN A 160 19.34 14.76 5.25
N ARG A 161 18.40 15.48 5.89
CA ARG A 161 17.35 16.22 5.19
C ARG A 161 17.94 17.35 4.35
N THR A 162 17.34 17.58 3.20
CA THR A 162 17.72 18.64 2.26
C THR A 162 16.56 19.62 2.08
N ASN A 163 16.81 20.74 1.39
CA ASN A 163 15.75 21.67 1.00
C ASN A 163 14.94 21.20 -0.23
N ASN A 164 15.27 20.04 -0.81
CA ASN A 164 14.53 19.49 -1.94
C ASN A 164 13.28 18.76 -1.46
N ILE A 165 12.16 18.95 -2.14
CA ILE A 165 10.98 18.10 -1.98
C ILE A 165 11.03 17.00 -3.03
N PHE A 166 11.20 15.75 -2.61
CA PHE A 166 11.16 14.58 -3.48
C PHE A 166 9.76 14.00 -3.55
N PHE A 167 9.23 13.84 -4.76
CA PHE A 167 7.96 13.19 -5.02
C PHE A 167 8.13 11.98 -5.94
N ILE A 168 7.77 10.80 -5.43
CA ILE A 168 7.80 9.54 -6.18
C ILE A 168 6.37 9.13 -6.51
N GLY A 169 5.97 9.26 -7.78
CA GLY A 169 4.63 8.86 -8.22
C GLY A 169 4.07 9.70 -9.36
N GLN A 170 2.76 9.56 -9.58
CA GLN A 170 2.03 10.25 -10.63
C GLN A 170 1.57 11.62 -10.15
N LEU A 171 1.81 12.67 -10.96
CA LEU A 171 1.28 14.00 -10.65
C LEU A 171 -0.23 14.01 -10.87
N THR A 172 -0.97 14.30 -9.82
CA THR A 172 -2.40 14.63 -9.88
C THR A 172 -2.60 16.14 -9.68
N ASN A 173 -3.86 16.59 -9.62
CA ASN A 173 -4.18 17.99 -9.40
C ASN A 173 -3.59 18.53 -8.09
N SER A 174 -3.75 17.80 -6.98
CA SER A 174 -3.19 18.19 -5.68
C SER A 174 -1.65 18.28 -5.72
N TRP A 175 -0.99 17.39 -6.46
CA TRP A 175 0.47 17.42 -6.62
C TRP A 175 0.96 18.53 -7.54
N ASN A 176 0.19 18.88 -8.58
CA ASN A 176 0.48 20.02 -9.43
C ASN A 176 0.39 21.34 -8.64
N GLN A 177 -0.58 21.48 -7.73
CA GLN A 177 -0.66 22.62 -6.82
C GLN A 177 0.59 22.73 -5.94
N LEU A 178 1.04 21.62 -5.33
CA LEU A 178 2.29 21.61 -4.57
C LEU A 178 3.49 22.03 -5.43
N LYS A 179 3.62 21.49 -6.65
CA LYS A 179 4.71 21.85 -7.56
C LYS A 179 4.73 23.35 -7.86
N GLN A 180 3.57 23.94 -8.12
CA GLN A 180 3.44 25.39 -8.33
C GLN A 180 3.83 26.19 -7.08
N LEU A 181 3.37 25.79 -5.90
CA LEU A 181 3.78 26.45 -4.65
C LEU A 181 5.30 26.40 -4.44
N CYS A 182 5.92 25.26 -4.74
CA CYS A 182 7.37 25.09 -4.65
C CYS A 182 8.09 26.07 -5.58
N GLN A 183 7.62 26.22 -6.82
CA GLN A 183 8.16 27.17 -7.80
C GLN A 183 8.07 28.62 -7.29
N HIS A 184 6.93 29.04 -6.76
CA HIS A 184 6.74 30.41 -6.24
C HIS A 184 7.62 30.73 -5.02
N ASN A 185 7.99 29.70 -4.24
CA ASN A 185 8.78 29.85 -3.02
C ASN A 185 10.26 29.46 -3.19
N ASN A 186 10.73 29.24 -4.43
CA ASN A 186 12.09 28.78 -4.72
C ASN A 186 12.48 27.49 -3.96
N ILE A 187 11.53 26.58 -3.76
CA ILE A 187 11.76 25.26 -3.17
C ILE A 187 11.96 24.26 -4.32
N PRO A 188 13.10 23.57 -4.43
CA PRO A 188 13.28 22.57 -5.47
C PRO A 188 12.29 21.41 -5.31
N PHE A 189 11.56 21.09 -6.38
CA PHE A 189 10.64 19.96 -6.44
C PHE A 189 11.14 18.94 -7.45
N VAL A 190 11.51 17.75 -6.99
CA VAL A 190 12.10 16.69 -7.80
C VAL A 190 11.13 15.53 -7.91
N LYS A 191 10.74 15.17 -9.14
CA LYS A 191 9.81 14.07 -9.41
C LYS A 191 10.52 12.83 -9.93
N TYR A 192 10.23 11.68 -9.33
CA TYR A 192 10.55 10.35 -9.84
C TYR A 192 9.29 9.48 -9.99
N GLY A 193 9.45 8.26 -10.50
CA GLY A 193 8.41 7.24 -10.60
C GLY A 193 7.28 7.55 -11.60
N ALA A 194 6.23 6.71 -11.54
CA ALA A 194 5.14 6.63 -12.52
C ALA A 194 5.65 6.39 -13.95
N THR A 195 6.61 5.47 -14.06
CA THR A 195 7.09 4.94 -15.34
C THR A 195 6.61 3.50 -15.45
N PHE A 196 6.14 3.10 -16.63
CA PHE A 196 5.79 1.71 -16.94
C PHE A 196 6.95 0.97 -17.61
N ASN A 197 8.16 1.46 -17.36
CA ASN A 197 9.42 0.95 -17.92
C ASN A 197 10.46 0.94 -16.80
N ASN A 198 10.91 -0.26 -16.42
CA ASN A 198 11.92 -0.46 -15.38
C ASN A 198 13.33 -0.01 -15.79
N LYS A 199 13.56 0.28 -17.08
CA LYS A 199 14.80 0.86 -17.60
C LYS A 199 14.78 2.39 -17.60
N ASP A 200 13.66 3.02 -17.26
CA ASP A 200 13.58 4.47 -17.16
C ASP A 200 14.44 4.94 -15.96
N PRO A 201 15.32 5.95 -16.10
CA PRO A 201 16.14 6.44 -14.99
C PRO A 201 15.33 7.01 -13.82
N ARG A 202 14.02 7.24 -14.00
CA ARG A 202 13.10 7.65 -12.94
C ARG A 202 12.44 6.47 -12.22
N ALA A 203 12.61 5.24 -12.71
CA ALA A 203 12.20 4.04 -12.00
C ALA A 203 13.15 3.82 -10.84
N LEU A 204 12.63 3.92 -9.61
CA LEU A 204 13.46 3.83 -8.40
C LEU A 204 13.32 2.47 -7.73
N SER A 205 14.44 1.99 -7.21
CA SER A 205 14.48 0.90 -6.23
C SER A 205 13.68 1.27 -4.97
N ILE A 206 13.34 0.28 -4.13
CA ILE A 206 12.66 0.55 -2.85
C ILE A 206 13.60 1.35 -1.95
N GLU A 207 14.88 1.00 -1.97
CA GLU A 207 15.97 1.63 -1.22
C GLU A 207 16.13 3.10 -1.61
N ASP A 208 16.16 3.40 -2.91
CA ASP A 208 16.26 4.78 -3.40
C ASP A 208 14.99 5.58 -3.08
N ASN A 209 13.80 4.98 -3.22
CA ASN A 209 12.55 5.62 -2.83
C ASN A 209 12.58 6.01 -1.34
N GLN A 210 12.96 5.08 -0.45
CA GLN A 210 13.11 5.35 0.97
C GLN A 210 14.14 6.47 1.22
N LYS A 211 15.33 6.38 0.60
CA LYS A 211 16.41 7.36 0.74
C LYS A 211 15.96 8.76 0.32
N PHE A 212 15.32 8.92 -0.83
CA PHE A 212 14.86 10.24 -1.29
C PHE A 212 13.77 10.81 -0.39
N ILE A 213 12.83 9.99 0.09
CA ILE A 213 11.82 10.46 1.05
C ILE A 213 12.46 10.85 2.39
N GLN A 214 13.43 10.09 2.88
CA GLN A 214 14.21 10.43 4.07
C GLN A 214 14.91 11.79 3.92
N GLN A 215 15.49 12.08 2.76
CA GLN A 215 16.19 13.33 2.43
C GLN A 215 15.26 14.50 2.08
N SER A 216 13.98 14.26 1.84
CA SER A 216 13.04 15.29 1.41
C SER A 216 12.86 16.38 2.47
N PHE A 217 12.57 17.61 2.08
CA PHE A 217 12.31 18.68 3.04
C PHE A 217 11.03 18.39 3.80
N ILE A 218 9.95 18.08 3.08
CA ILE A 218 8.68 17.56 3.59
C ILE A 218 8.21 16.39 2.72
N SER A 219 7.37 15.52 3.25
CA SER A 219 6.87 14.34 2.51
C SER A 219 5.36 14.18 2.69
N PRO A 220 4.54 14.98 1.97
CA PRO A 220 3.10 14.90 2.09
C PRO A 220 2.51 13.63 1.47
N ALA A 221 1.33 13.25 1.93
CA ALA A 221 0.44 12.32 1.26
C ALA A 221 -0.81 13.10 0.86
N LEU A 222 -0.82 13.62 -0.37
CA LEU A 222 -1.94 14.41 -0.91
C LEU A 222 -2.90 13.51 -1.69
N GLN A 223 -4.19 13.76 -1.48
CA GLN A 223 -5.30 13.14 -2.18
C GLN A 223 -6.06 14.17 -3.03
N ASP A 224 -6.67 13.73 -4.12
CA ASP A 224 -7.62 14.53 -4.90
C ASP A 224 -9.04 14.46 -4.30
N GLU A 225 -9.95 15.27 -4.80
CA GLU A 225 -11.33 15.42 -4.29
C GLU A 225 -12.07 14.09 -4.15
N LEU A 226 -12.06 13.22 -5.17
CA LEU A 226 -12.72 11.92 -5.11
C LEU A 226 -12.08 11.00 -4.06
N GLN A 227 -10.77 11.04 -3.92
CA GLN A 227 -10.06 10.27 -2.90
C GLN A 227 -10.40 10.76 -1.49
N ILE A 228 -10.60 12.07 -1.30
CA ILE A 228 -11.08 12.63 -0.03
C ILE A 228 -12.54 12.23 0.22
N LYS A 229 -13.42 12.41 -0.78
CA LYS A 229 -14.84 12.04 -0.72
C LYS A 229 -15.04 10.58 -0.29
N TYR A 230 -14.29 9.67 -0.91
CA TYR A 230 -14.35 8.25 -0.60
C TYR A 230 -13.38 7.81 0.50
N GLN A 231 -12.84 8.76 1.27
CA GLN A 231 -12.00 8.48 2.43
C GLN A 231 -10.84 7.50 2.14
N TYR A 232 -10.22 7.65 0.97
CA TYR A 232 -9.08 6.84 0.56
C TYR A 232 -7.86 7.09 1.45
N ILE A 233 -7.28 6.01 1.97
CA ILE A 233 -6.02 6.06 2.71
C ILE A 233 -4.89 5.60 1.76
N PRO A 234 -4.03 6.53 1.28
CA PRO A 234 -2.93 6.18 0.40
C PRO A 234 -1.84 5.47 1.19
N CYS A 235 -1.29 4.36 0.66
CA CYS A 235 -0.12 3.69 1.26
C CYS A 235 1.06 4.65 1.51
N ARG A 236 1.16 5.74 0.72
CA ARG A 236 2.15 6.80 0.87
C ARG A 236 2.22 7.38 2.29
N ILE A 237 1.09 7.53 3.00
CA ILE A 237 1.13 8.07 4.37
C ILE A 237 1.90 7.11 5.29
N PHE A 238 1.66 5.80 5.16
CA PHE A 238 2.37 4.78 5.94
C PHE A 238 3.83 4.71 5.56
N LYS A 239 4.15 4.76 4.26
CA LYS A 239 5.54 4.76 3.77
C LYS A 239 6.33 5.94 4.32
N ASN A 240 5.84 7.17 4.10
CA ASN A 240 6.51 8.38 4.55
C ASN A 240 6.78 8.35 6.07
N ILE A 241 5.75 7.98 6.86
CA ILE A 241 5.91 7.86 8.31
C ILE A 241 6.95 6.79 8.65
N SER A 242 6.84 5.58 8.08
CA SER A 242 7.77 4.47 8.35
C SER A 242 9.23 4.76 7.97
N TYR A 243 9.45 5.72 7.07
CA TYR A 243 10.78 6.18 6.68
C TYR A 243 11.36 7.24 7.62
N GLY A 244 10.63 7.68 8.65
CA GLY A 244 11.08 8.68 9.62
C GLY A 244 10.65 10.11 9.28
N ARG A 245 9.56 10.27 8.52
CA ARG A 245 8.98 11.58 8.20
C ARG A 245 7.74 11.85 9.03
N MET A 246 7.45 13.13 9.27
CA MET A 246 6.19 13.55 9.83
C MET A 246 5.05 13.20 8.86
N GLY A 247 3.96 12.63 9.38
CA GLY A 247 2.75 12.42 8.60
C GLY A 247 2.14 13.76 8.22
N ILE A 248 1.80 13.94 6.94
CA ILE A 248 1.23 15.18 6.41
C ILE A 248 0.14 14.77 5.42
N THR A 249 -1.08 15.25 5.61
CA THR A 249 -2.25 14.84 4.81
C THR A 249 -3.22 16.00 4.58
N ASN A 250 -3.88 16.03 3.43
CA ASN A 250 -5.04 16.90 3.19
C ASN A 250 -6.39 16.18 3.37
N ASN A 251 -6.35 14.91 3.80
CA ASN A 251 -7.54 14.11 4.06
C ASN A 251 -7.82 14.04 5.59
N PRO A 252 -8.99 14.53 6.06
CA PRO A 252 -9.34 14.54 7.48
C PRO A 252 -9.53 13.13 8.05
N PHE A 253 -9.93 12.16 7.24
CA PHE A 253 -10.05 10.78 7.69
C PHE A 253 -8.69 10.21 8.06
N VAL A 254 -7.68 10.47 7.24
CA VAL A 254 -6.29 10.05 7.53
C VAL A 254 -5.78 10.76 8.79
N TYR A 255 -6.10 12.03 8.99
CA TYR A 255 -5.74 12.73 10.23
C TYR A 255 -6.33 12.08 11.49
N ASN A 256 -7.60 11.68 11.43
CA ASN A 256 -8.27 10.99 12.52
C ASN A 256 -7.72 9.57 12.77
N LEU A 257 -7.28 8.86 11.72
CA LEU A 257 -6.66 7.53 11.87
C LEU A 257 -5.42 7.56 12.78
N PHE A 258 -4.68 8.66 12.76
CA PHE A 258 -3.48 8.85 13.59
C PHE A 258 -3.77 9.64 14.87
N ASP A 259 -5.00 9.58 15.40
CA ASP A 259 -5.43 10.32 16.60
C ASP A 259 -5.09 11.81 16.55
N LYS A 260 -5.12 12.42 15.35
CA LYS A 260 -4.77 13.83 15.15
C LYS A 260 -3.30 14.17 15.48
N LYS A 261 -2.40 13.16 15.49
CA LYS A 261 -0.95 13.31 15.76
C LYS A 261 -0.10 13.57 14.52
N ILE A 262 -0.72 13.77 13.36
CA ILE A 262 -0.06 14.11 12.09
C ILE A 262 -0.48 15.52 11.62
N LEU A 263 0.21 16.12 10.65
CA LEU A 263 -0.17 17.45 10.15
C LEU A 263 -1.34 17.35 9.17
N PHE A 264 -2.32 18.25 9.34
CA PHE A 264 -3.51 18.32 8.51
C PHE A 264 -3.95 19.75 8.20
N ASP A 265 -4.40 19.94 6.97
CA ASP A 265 -5.19 21.07 6.49
C ASP A 265 -5.86 20.67 5.18
N SER A 266 -7.13 21.04 4.98
CA SER A 266 -7.82 20.80 3.71
C SER A 266 -7.32 21.72 2.60
N ASN A 267 -6.76 22.89 2.95
CA ASN A 267 -6.11 23.79 2.03
C ASN A 267 -4.61 23.41 1.90
N ILE A 268 -4.20 23.04 0.69
CA ILE A 268 -2.82 22.59 0.42
C ILE A 268 -1.80 23.69 0.78
N ASN A 269 -2.06 24.96 0.48
CA ASN A 269 -1.10 26.04 0.79
C ASN A 269 -0.83 26.12 2.31
N ASN A 270 -1.90 26.11 3.11
CA ASN A 270 -1.79 26.13 4.57
C ASN A 270 -1.09 24.86 5.09
N LEU A 271 -1.39 23.70 4.51
CA LEU A 271 -0.74 22.43 4.86
C LEU A 271 0.78 22.50 4.65
N ILE A 272 1.21 23.05 3.51
CA ILE A 272 2.63 23.17 3.19
C ILE A 272 3.33 24.17 4.10
N ILE A 273 2.71 25.33 4.40
CA ILE A 273 3.23 26.30 5.36
C ILE A 273 3.40 25.66 6.74
N LYS A 274 2.38 24.96 7.24
CA LYS A 274 2.44 24.21 8.50
C LYS A 274 3.57 23.18 8.50
N SER A 275 3.72 22.44 7.40
CA SER A 275 4.74 21.41 7.25
C SER A 275 6.16 21.99 7.26
N ILE A 276 6.39 23.09 6.54
CA ILE A 276 7.67 23.79 6.53
C ILE A 276 7.99 24.35 7.92
N ASN A 277 7.00 24.93 8.60
CA ASN A 277 7.19 25.45 9.96
C ASN A 277 7.52 24.35 10.95
N PHE A 278 6.91 23.17 10.83
CA PHE A 278 7.26 22.01 11.64
C PHE A 278 8.73 21.60 11.44
N GLU A 279 9.20 21.51 10.20
CA GLU A 279 10.59 21.13 9.91
C GLU A 279 11.60 22.19 10.38
N LYS A 280 11.27 23.48 10.29
CA LYS A 280 12.14 24.58 10.74
C LYS A 280 12.23 24.69 12.26
N ASN A 281 11.15 24.36 12.98
CA ASN A 281 11.08 24.44 14.43
C ASN A 281 11.17 23.06 15.10
N TYR A 282 11.79 22.10 14.43
CA TYR A 282 11.86 20.72 14.87
C TYR A 282 12.64 20.60 16.20
N ASP A 283 11.97 20.10 17.23
CA ASP A 283 12.47 19.94 18.59
C ASP A 283 12.37 18.49 19.10
N SER A 284 12.61 18.27 20.38
CA SER A 284 12.47 16.95 21.01
C SER A 284 11.03 16.43 20.97
N ASN A 285 10.03 17.29 21.19
CA ASN A 285 8.62 16.91 21.12
C ASN A 285 8.22 16.47 19.70
N SER A 286 8.76 17.15 18.69
CA SER A 286 8.61 16.80 17.28
C SER A 286 9.21 15.42 16.99
N ASN A 287 10.36 15.11 17.57
CA ASN A 287 11.01 13.81 17.47
C ASN A 287 10.16 12.68 18.09
N ASP A 288 9.66 12.88 19.31
CA ASP A 288 8.82 11.90 20.00
C ASP A 288 7.51 11.64 19.24
N THR A 289 6.92 12.69 18.67
CA THR A 289 5.73 12.59 17.82
C THR A 289 6.00 11.74 16.57
N VAL A 290 7.11 12.00 15.86
CA VAL A 290 7.48 11.21 14.67
C VAL A 290 7.71 9.73 15.05
N ILE A 291 8.45 9.45 16.13
CA ILE A 291 8.70 8.08 16.59
C ILE A 291 7.40 7.38 16.99
N SER A 292 6.50 8.07 17.70
CA SER A 292 5.20 7.53 18.10
C SER A 292 4.37 7.12 16.87
N ASN A 293 4.33 7.98 15.84
CA ASN A 293 3.67 7.68 14.57
C ASN A 293 4.33 6.50 13.83
N MET A 294 5.67 6.41 13.84
CA MET A 294 6.39 5.27 13.26
C MET A 294 6.02 3.94 13.91
N LYS A 295 5.99 3.90 15.25
CA LYS A 295 5.57 2.71 16.02
C LYS A 295 4.13 2.32 15.69
N TYR A 296 3.22 3.29 15.60
CA TYR A 296 1.86 3.02 15.19
C TYR A 296 1.77 2.36 13.80
N VAL A 297 2.55 2.84 12.81
CA VAL A 297 2.61 2.22 11.48
C VAL A 297 3.22 0.82 11.53
N MET A 298 4.29 0.63 12.30
CA MET A 298 4.96 -0.65 12.50
C MET A 298 4.00 -1.73 13.04
N ASP A 299 3.16 -1.36 13.99
CA ASP A 299 2.29 -2.30 14.71
C ASP A 299 0.96 -2.60 13.96
N ASN A 300 0.58 -1.75 12.99
CA ASN A 300 -0.79 -1.77 12.42
C ASN A 300 -0.86 -1.70 10.89
N HIS A 301 0.18 -1.21 10.23
CA HIS A 301 0.12 -0.83 8.81
C HIS A 301 1.26 -1.38 7.96
N THR A 302 1.80 -2.56 8.30
CA THR A 302 2.70 -3.32 7.44
C THR A 302 1.97 -4.48 6.76
N TYR A 303 2.62 -5.14 5.79
CA TYR A 303 2.07 -6.35 5.18
C TYR A 303 2.00 -7.55 6.14
N ILE A 304 2.68 -7.51 7.29
CA ILE A 304 2.53 -8.54 8.33
C ILE A 304 1.10 -8.58 8.84
N GLN A 305 0.54 -7.42 9.22
CA GLN A 305 -0.84 -7.36 9.69
C GLN A 305 -1.85 -7.67 8.58
N ARG A 306 -1.54 -7.29 7.33
CA ARG A 306 -2.39 -7.61 6.17
C ARG A 306 -2.46 -9.11 5.91
N ILE A 307 -1.33 -9.81 6.01
CA ILE A 307 -1.28 -11.26 5.84
C ILE A 307 -1.98 -11.98 6.99
N GLU A 308 -1.85 -11.53 8.23
CA GLU A 308 -2.60 -12.11 9.36
C GLU A 308 -4.12 -11.99 9.16
N SER A 309 -4.59 -10.80 8.75
CA SER A 309 -6.00 -10.58 8.39
C SER A 309 -6.44 -11.48 7.22
N LEU A 310 -5.61 -11.61 6.19
CA LEU A 310 -5.86 -12.49 5.05
C LEU A 310 -5.95 -13.96 5.48
N LYS A 311 -5.04 -14.44 6.33
CA LYS A 311 -5.04 -15.82 6.85
C LYS A 311 -6.33 -16.10 7.62
N LEU A 312 -6.74 -15.19 8.51
CA LEU A 312 -8.00 -15.31 9.25
C LEU A 312 -9.20 -15.39 8.30
N PHE A 313 -9.24 -14.52 7.29
CA PHE A 313 -10.28 -14.55 6.28
C PHE A 313 -10.31 -15.88 5.53
N ILE A 314 -9.17 -16.37 5.03
CA ILE A 314 -9.05 -17.62 4.31
C ILE A 314 -9.59 -18.78 5.17
N ASN A 315 -9.09 -18.90 6.41
CA ASN A 315 -9.43 -19.98 7.33
C ASN A 315 -10.90 -19.97 7.79
N THR A 316 -11.61 -18.84 7.67
CA THR A 316 -12.99 -18.70 8.18
C THR A 316 -14.06 -18.51 7.11
N LYS A 317 -13.68 -18.07 5.89
CA LYS A 317 -14.62 -17.72 4.81
C LYS A 317 -14.42 -18.53 3.54
N THR A 318 -13.43 -19.41 3.51
CA THR A 318 -13.16 -20.28 2.36
C THR A 318 -13.05 -21.73 2.80
N ILE A 319 -12.99 -22.65 1.83
CA ILE A 319 -12.71 -24.07 2.10
C ILE A 319 -11.21 -24.36 2.30
N PHE A 320 -10.37 -23.32 2.25
CA PHE A 320 -8.92 -23.42 2.36
C PHE A 320 -8.44 -23.08 3.77
N ASN A 321 -7.33 -23.70 4.16
CA ASN A 321 -6.58 -23.38 5.38
C ASN A 321 -5.15 -22.99 5.02
N ILE A 322 -4.56 -22.03 5.72
CA ILE A 322 -3.21 -21.47 5.47
C ILE A 322 -2.41 -21.27 6.74
#